data_AF-A0A927BVJ7-F1
#
_entry.id   AF-A0A927BVJ7-F1
#
_cell.length_a   1.000
_cell.length_b   1.000
_cell.length_c   1.000
_cell.angle_alpha   90.00
_cell.angle_beta   90.00
_cell.angle_gamma   90.00
#
_symmetry.space_group_name_H-M   'P 1'
#
loop_
_entity.id
_entity.type
_entity.pdbx_description
1 polymer ?
#
loop_
_entity_poly.entity_id
_entity_poly.type
_entity_poly.pdbx_seq_one_letter_code
_entity_poly.pdbx_strand_id
1 'polypeptide(L)'
;MSMPNIPEELHRPSRHEVAIDLLKSIAMEETALSHLMNAEAEKIQAFVGERLQFPSHPSTVEMMKIGNQTFKLLDVIVMKEWLLLRKLEAALELCEPHGHEHHCEEEE
;
A
#
# COMPACT_ATOMS: atom_id res chain seq x y z
N MET A 1 -37.36 -10.61 -11.42
CA MET A 1 -36.83 -9.31 -10.96
C MET A 1 -35.99 -8.73 -12.09
N SER A 2 -36.36 -7.57 -12.64
CA SER A 2 -35.55 -6.88 -13.65
C SER A 2 -34.32 -6.26 -13.01
N MET A 3 -33.19 -6.30 -13.70
CA MET A 3 -31.95 -5.66 -13.26
C MET A 3 -32.17 -4.14 -13.17
N PRO A 4 -31.63 -3.43 -12.16
CA PRO A 4 -31.71 -1.98 -12.10
C PRO A 4 -30.93 -1.37 -13.27
N ASN A 5 -31.53 -0.42 -13.97
CA ASN A 5 -30.87 0.29 -15.06
C ASN A 5 -30.08 1.47 -14.46
N ILE A 6 -28.74 1.41 -14.51
CA ILE A 6 -27.88 2.47 -13.99
C ILE A 6 -27.81 3.59 -15.04
N PRO A 7 -28.15 4.85 -14.71
CA PRO A 7 -28.07 5.96 -15.66
C PRO A 7 -26.64 6.17 -16.17
N GLU A 8 -26.50 6.59 -17.42
CA GLU A 8 -25.21 7.03 -17.95
C GLU A 8 -24.80 8.37 -17.31
N GLU A 9 -23.62 8.40 -16.72
CA GLU A 9 -23.05 9.61 -16.13
C GLU A 9 -22.20 10.36 -17.16
N LEU A 10 -22.44 11.67 -17.28
CA LEU A 10 -21.81 12.54 -18.28
C LEU A 10 -20.26 12.63 -18.15
N HIS A 11 -19.71 12.27 -16.99
CA HIS A 11 -18.29 12.39 -16.65
C HIS A 11 -17.72 11.10 -16.06
N ARG A 12 -18.16 9.94 -16.53
CA ARG A 12 -17.60 8.68 -16.08
C ARG A 12 -16.15 8.56 -16.58
N PRO A 13 -15.16 8.36 -15.69
CA PRO A 13 -13.77 8.18 -16.10
C PRO A 13 -13.61 6.89 -16.91
N SER A 14 -12.67 6.92 -17.85
CA SER A 14 -12.25 5.74 -18.60
C SER A 14 -11.58 4.72 -17.68
N ARG A 15 -11.60 3.44 -18.08
CA ARG A 15 -10.88 2.36 -17.35
C ARG A 15 -9.40 2.70 -17.15
N HIS A 16 -8.78 3.36 -18.13
CA HIS A 16 -7.38 3.77 -18.06
C HIS A 16 -7.14 4.86 -17.01
N GLU A 17 -8.00 5.89 -16.95
CA GLU A 17 -7.91 6.94 -15.92
C GLU A 17 -8.10 6.36 -14.52
N VAL A 18 -9.08 5.47 -14.34
CA VAL A 18 -9.30 4.77 -13.07
C VAL A 18 -8.07 3.96 -12.66
N ALA A 19 -7.45 3.23 -13.60
CA ALA A 19 -6.26 2.45 -13.32
C ALA A 19 -5.07 3.34 -12.89
N ILE A 20 -4.85 4.47 -13.57
CA ILE A 20 -3.84 5.47 -13.17
C ILE A 20 -4.12 5.99 -11.76
N ASP A 21 -5.37 6.33 -11.44
CA ASP A 21 -5.72 6.89 -10.14
C ASP A 21 -5.60 5.84 -9.01
N LEU A 22 -5.88 4.57 -9.29
CA LEU A 22 -5.59 3.47 -8.37
C LEU A 22 -4.08 3.32 -8.12
N LEU A 23 -3.25 3.35 -9.16
CA LEU A 23 -1.79 3.30 -9.03
C LEU A 23 -1.25 4.48 -8.22
N LYS A 24 -1.76 5.70 -8.46
CA LYS A 24 -1.41 6.87 -7.64
C LYS A 24 -1.80 6.68 -6.17
N SER A 25 -3.00 6.15 -5.91
CA SER A 25 -3.47 5.87 -4.55
C SER A 25 -2.57 4.87 -3.82
N ILE A 26 -2.13 3.81 -4.51
CA ILE A 26 -1.15 2.84 -3.97
C ILE A 26 0.18 3.53 -3.66
N ALA A 27 0.71 4.34 -4.57
CA ALA A 27 1.95 5.08 -4.36
C ALA A 27 1.85 6.09 -3.19
N MET A 28 0.69 6.70 -2.99
CA MET A 28 0.43 7.58 -1.84
C MET A 28 0.40 6.80 -0.52
N GLU A 29 -0.21 5.61 -0.51
CA GLU A 29 -0.24 4.73 0.66
C GLU A 29 1.18 4.24 1.02
N GLU A 30 1.99 3.89 0.03
CA GLU A 30 3.41 3.54 0.18
C GLU A 30 4.24 4.69 0.77
N THR A 31 4.02 5.91 0.26
CA THR A 31 4.67 7.12 0.78
C THR A 31 4.29 7.36 2.25
N ALA A 32 3.02 7.14 2.61
CA ALA A 32 2.55 7.26 3.98
C ALA A 32 3.19 6.22 4.91
N LEU A 33 3.35 4.97 4.46
CA LEU A 33 4.07 3.93 5.22
C LEU A 33 5.54 4.30 5.44
N SER A 34 6.21 4.84 4.43
CA SER A 34 7.59 5.33 4.55
C SER A 34 7.73 6.44 5.61
N HIS A 35 6.81 7.39 5.65
CA HIS A 35 6.78 8.42 6.69
C HIS A 35 6.53 7.85 8.08
N LEU A 36 5.65 6.85 8.20
CA LEU A 36 5.40 6.18 9.48
C LEU A 36 6.64 5.44 9.98
N MET A 37 7.36 4.73 9.10
CA MET A 37 8.63 4.08 9.43
C MET A 37 9.69 5.07 9.90
N ASN A 38 9.83 6.20 9.19
CA ASN A 38 10.76 7.25 9.58
C ASN A 38 10.41 7.86 10.94
N ALA A 39 9.14 8.15 11.20
CA ALA A 39 8.69 8.65 12.49
C ALA A 39 8.98 7.65 13.64
N GLU A 40 8.81 6.35 13.39
CA GLU A 40 9.20 5.32 14.37
C GLU A 40 10.72 5.31 14.60
N ALA A 41 11.51 5.41 13.53
CA ALA A 41 12.97 5.45 13.63
C ALA A 41 13.46 6.67 14.42
N GLU A 42 12.90 7.86 14.15
CA GLU A 42 13.20 9.09 14.90
C GLU A 42 12.83 8.95 16.37
N LYS A 43 11.69 8.33 16.69
CA LYS A 43 11.29 8.05 18.08
C LYS A 43 12.28 7.14 18.78
N ILE A 44 12.78 6.09 18.10
CA ILE A 44 13.82 5.20 18.65
C ILE A 44 15.13 5.97 18.86
N GLN A 45 15.55 6.80 17.90
CA GLN A 45 16.74 7.63 18.04
C GLN A 45 16.63 8.61 19.21
N ALA A 46 15.47 9.24 19.41
CA ALA A 46 15.21 10.10 20.55
C ALA A 46 15.29 9.35 21.89
N PHE A 47 14.82 8.10 21.94
CA PHE A 47 14.88 7.25 23.12
C PHE A 47 16.33 6.80 23.45
N VAL A 48 17.06 6.36 22.43
CA VAL A 48 18.43 5.83 22.57
C VAL A 48 19.46 6.95 22.74
N GLY A 49 19.19 8.13 22.18
CA GLY A 49 20.10 9.27 22.14
C GLY A 49 21.29 9.08 21.21
N GLU A 50 22.07 10.14 21.03
CA GLU A 50 23.31 10.08 20.25
C GLU A 50 24.29 9.08 20.87
N ARG A 51 24.94 8.27 20.03
CA ARG A 51 25.96 7.28 20.44
C ARG A 51 25.49 6.28 21.53
N LEU A 52 24.19 5.95 21.55
CA LEU A 52 23.61 4.98 22.51
C LEU A 52 23.76 5.41 23.98
N GLN A 53 23.69 6.71 24.26
CA GLN A 53 23.91 7.27 25.60
C GLN A 53 22.70 7.16 26.54
N PHE A 54 21.51 6.87 26.03
CA PHE A 54 20.26 6.71 26.78
C PHE A 54 20.01 7.83 27.80
N PRO A 55 19.74 9.06 27.34
CA PRO A 55 19.71 10.27 28.18
C PRO A 55 18.67 10.21 29.31
N SER A 56 17.59 9.44 29.15
CA SER A 56 16.55 9.26 30.16
C SER A 56 16.83 8.14 31.16
N HIS A 57 17.97 7.44 31.06
CA HIS A 57 18.32 6.25 31.86
C HIS A 57 17.15 5.24 31.99
N PRO A 58 16.63 4.73 30.86
CA PRO A 58 15.49 3.83 30.87
C PRO A 58 15.83 2.49 31.54
N SER A 59 14.83 1.92 32.21
CA SER A 59 14.92 0.57 32.72
C SER A 59 14.96 -0.47 31.60
N THR A 60 15.46 -1.66 31.90
CA THR A 60 15.43 -2.81 30.97
C THR A 60 14.01 -3.12 30.47
N VAL A 61 13.01 -2.94 31.33
CA VAL A 61 11.59 -3.15 30.98
C VAL A 61 11.13 -2.16 29.93
N GLU A 62 11.52 -0.88 30.05
CA GLU A 62 11.18 0.16 29.06
C GLU A 62 11.87 -0.08 27.72
N MET A 63 13.14 -0.48 27.73
CA MET A 63 13.87 -0.85 26.51
C MET A 63 13.19 -2.03 25.78
N MET A 64 12.83 -3.09 26.52
CA MET A 64 12.10 -4.23 25.95
C MET A 64 10.72 -3.82 25.43
N LYS A 65 10.02 -2.93 26.14
CA LYS A 65 8.70 -2.44 25.73
C LYS A 65 8.77 -1.73 24.38
N ILE A 66 9.73 -0.81 24.21
CA ILE A 66 9.91 -0.10 22.93
C ILE A 66 10.26 -1.08 21.82
N GLY A 67 11.22 -2.00 22.06
CA GLY A 67 11.55 -3.03 21.08
C GLY A 67 10.32 -3.84 20.63
N ASN A 68 9.51 -4.31 21.58
CA ASN A 68 8.28 -5.05 21.27
C ASN A 68 7.23 -4.20 20.53
N GLN A 69 7.12 -2.90 20.84
CA GLN A 69 6.23 -1.99 20.11
C GLN A 69 6.70 -1.80 18.67
N THR A 70 8.01 -1.62 18.44
CA THR A 70 8.58 -1.51 17.10
C THR A 70 8.38 -2.79 16.30
N PHE A 71 8.61 -3.97 16.89
CA PHE A 71 8.33 -5.25 16.22
C PHE A 71 6.87 -5.36 15.78
N LYS A 72 5.91 -5.02 16.65
CA LYS A 72 4.49 -5.02 16.29
C LYS A 72 4.15 -4.05 15.16
N LEU A 73 4.78 -2.88 15.14
CA LEU A 73 4.59 -1.93 14.04
C LEU A 73 5.12 -2.52 12.73
N LEU A 74 6.31 -3.13 12.75
CA LEU A 74 6.90 -3.79 11.57
C LEU A 74 6.02 -4.94 11.07
N ASP A 75 5.46 -5.76 11.96
CA ASP A 75 4.52 -6.84 11.56
C ASP A 75 3.30 -6.27 10.82
N VAL A 76 2.73 -5.17 11.32
CA VAL A 76 1.61 -4.49 10.66
C VAL A 76 2.03 -3.92 9.31
N ILE A 77 3.22 -3.31 9.22
CA ILE A 77 3.75 -2.76 7.96
C ILE A 77 3.94 -3.88 6.93
N VAL A 78 4.54 -5.01 7.29
CA VAL A 78 4.72 -6.16 6.37
C VAL A 78 3.37 -6.65 5.83
N MET A 79 2.34 -6.70 6.68
CA MET A 79 0.99 -7.06 6.23
C MET A 79 0.39 -5.99 5.29
N LYS A 80 0.68 -4.71 5.51
CA LYS A 80 0.27 -3.61 4.62
C LYS A 80 0.99 -3.65 3.28
N GLU A 81 2.30 -3.90 3.26
CA GLU A 81 3.09 -4.12 2.03
C GLU A 81 2.50 -5.24 1.19
N TRP A 82 2.14 -6.37 1.82
CA TRP A 82 1.50 -7.47 1.11
C TRP A 82 0.14 -7.09 0.52
N LEU A 83 -0.67 -6.31 1.25
CA LEU A 83 -1.95 -5.80 0.73
C LEU A 83 -1.76 -4.81 -0.42
N LEU A 84 -0.73 -3.95 -0.35
CA LEU A 84 -0.39 -3.01 -1.42
C LEU A 84 0.06 -3.75 -2.68
N LEU A 85 0.89 -4.79 -2.53
CA LEU A 85 1.29 -5.66 -3.64
C LEU A 85 0.06 -6.27 -4.34
N ARG A 86 -0.90 -6.80 -3.56
CA ARG A 86 -2.14 -7.36 -4.15
C ARG A 86 -2.99 -6.32 -4.86
N LYS A 87 -3.09 -5.10 -4.32
CA LYS A 87 -3.79 -3.99 -4.99
C LYS A 87 -3.08 -3.62 -6.30
N LEU A 88 -1.75 -3.62 -6.29
CA LEU A 88 -0.93 -3.31 -7.46
C LEU A 88 -1.14 -4.36 -8.56
N GLU A 89 -1.06 -5.65 -8.23
CA GLU A 89 -1.36 -6.75 -9.16
C GLU A 89 -2.74 -6.57 -9.81
N ALA A 90 -3.78 -6.34 -9.01
CA ALA A 90 -5.13 -6.13 -9.51
C ALA A 90 -5.27 -4.85 -10.36
N ALA A 91 -4.57 -3.76 -10.01
CA ALA A 91 -4.57 -2.53 -10.80
C ALA A 91 -3.85 -2.71 -12.14
N LEU A 92 -2.81 -3.54 -12.21
CA LEU A 92 -2.10 -3.84 -13.46
C LEU A 92 -2.94 -4.68 -14.42
N GLU A 93 -3.75 -5.61 -13.92
CA GLU A 93 -4.75 -6.35 -14.74
C GLU A 93 -5.78 -5.40 -15.40
N LEU A 94 -6.04 -4.24 -14.80
CA LEU A 94 -6.92 -3.23 -15.41
C LEU A 94 -6.24 -2.46 -16.56
N CYS A 95 -4.91 -2.40 -16.56
CA CYS A 95 -4.09 -1.72 -17.57
C CYS A 95 -3.81 -2.59 -18.81
N GLU A 96 -3.85 -3.92 -18.69
CA GLU A 96 -3.61 -4.79 -19.84
C GLU A 96 -4.75 -4.70 -20.86
N PRO A 97 -4.47 -4.32 -22.12
CA PRO A 97 -5.47 -4.41 -23.17
C PRO A 97 -5.81 -5.89 -23.36
N HIS A 98 -7.07 -6.26 -23.19
CA HIS A 98 -7.54 -7.56 -23.64
C HIS A 98 -7.49 -7.58 -25.17
N GLY A 99 -6.31 -7.92 -25.71
CA GLY A 99 -6.06 -8.09 -27.13
C GLY A 99 -6.22 -9.55 -27.54
N HIS A 100 -7.14 -9.78 -28.47
CA HIS A 100 -7.40 -10.99 -29.27
C HIS A 100 -8.38 -12.04 -28.71
N GLU A 101 -9.67 -11.78 -28.96
CA GLU A 101 -10.49 -12.80 -29.61
C GLU A 101 -9.77 -13.24 -30.89
N HIS A 102 -9.32 -14.50 -30.93
CA HIS A 102 -8.86 -15.13 -32.16
C HIS A 102 -10.09 -15.40 -33.04
N HIS A 103 -10.45 -14.44 -33.89
CA HIS A 103 -11.23 -14.70 -35.08
C HIS A 103 -10.30 -15.42 -36.06
N CYS A 104 -10.45 -16.73 -36.20
CA CYS A 104 -10.02 -17.44 -37.39
C CYS A 104 -11.28 -17.89 -38.11
N GLU A 105 -11.81 -17.00 -38.96
CA GLU A 105 -12.42 -17.46 -40.20
C GLU A 105 -11.29 -17.64 -41.22
N GLU A 106 -11.19 -18.84 -41.79
CA GLU A 106 -10.76 -19.19 -43.16
C GLU A 106 -10.73 -20.74 -43.19
N GLU A 107 -11.79 -21.37 -43.71
CA GLU A 107 -11.93 -21.83 -45.12
C GLU A 107 -11.40 -23.27 -45.33
N GLU A 108 -12.29 -24.27 -45.24
CA GLU A 108 -12.59 -25.32 -46.25
C GLU A 108 -13.68 -26.29 -45.77
#